data_AF-A0A9K3KV85-F1
#
_entry.id   AF-A0A9K3KV85-F1
#
_cell.length_a   1.000
_cell.length_b   1.000
_cell.length_c   1.000
_cell.angle_alpha   90.00
_cell.angle_beta   90.00
_cell.angle_gamma   90.00
#
_symmetry.space_group_name_H-M   'P 1'
#
loop_
_entity.id
_entity.type
_entity.pdbx_description
1 polymer ?
#
loop_
_entity_poly.entity_id
_entity_poly.type
_entity_poly.pdbx_seq_one_letter_code
_entity_poly.pdbx_strand_id
1 'polypeptide(L)'
;MLAGPIGAMVLPLTDDAPKVTKEILGHALELTIHHPTIGPKICNKWITVDTVIDAIRAAAVIDTSMVMNARLLNILLSKIQKYQLIDRFDGSNLSGFFRAKYSKQSYYIILPPGEQAAYPLFDKQWKEEVERVKSLISFRSLKSNDIPPVEHLLEQEKKGSSVQRQATYCVNPQNTKSDIHERQQDSDHVSMPKNTKSDSHERQQDSDHVDMPRQQSVCGTYWDSPEAYKLFRPRQCDSNCLSAVERRIKLLQRAQQFEGWRDLVHGRDPDNVCSNYDKLVIRQKSMFILKAYQIATLEMNRKTWLERCEIAVHEINLLGVTLTTRGDILSRWHRLFRTREAFLHPNLEARVGRDPLPPFLRMFPDAATKIKQFCRVNLLNLNVETVHQFILNKVFPRIYAVWASEQTSRGHTLQSFLKLFRISVFSPQTTLSWMKQLVGSNGERPLLPKSEGDGVMLSAFQSLLTGFGREMSTDKLQKVNEQRLNKTYWDGEAALEVLKSTSKPPLTASPFVRKLLIGINKEGYWNSNHMAVQFEDVVDCLKVLYPSHEFVFLFDHSQGHSRKRKGALDVNNMNVSFGAHELVQ
;
A
#
# COMPACT_ATOMS: atom_id res chain seq x y z
N MET A 1 56.53 -11.50 49.70
CA MET A 1 55.92 -11.33 48.36
C MET A 1 54.50 -10.83 48.60
N LEU A 2 54.06 -9.76 47.92
CA LEU A 2 52.75 -9.14 48.15
C LEU A 2 52.00 -8.96 46.83
N ALA A 3 50.69 -9.24 46.88
CA ALA A 3 49.60 -8.92 45.95
C ALA A 3 49.92 -8.65 44.45
N GLY A 4 49.44 -9.55 43.59
CA GLY A 4 49.09 -9.29 42.19
C GLY A 4 47.73 -9.94 41.87
N PRO A 5 46.89 -9.37 40.99
CA PRO A 5 45.50 -9.81 40.85
C PRO A 5 45.34 -11.10 40.04
N ILE A 6 44.49 -12.01 40.52
CA ILE A 6 43.95 -13.10 39.70
C ILE A 6 42.93 -12.48 38.75
N GLY A 7 43.20 -12.56 37.44
CA GLY A 7 42.32 -12.01 36.41
C GLY A 7 40.96 -12.70 36.38
N ALA A 8 39.91 -11.95 36.03
CA ALA A 8 38.56 -12.50 35.90
C ALA A 8 38.52 -13.57 34.79
N MET A 9 38.29 -14.82 35.18
CA MET A 9 38.10 -15.93 34.25
C MET A 9 36.74 -15.74 33.54
N VAL A 10 36.78 -15.24 32.30
CA VAL A 10 35.58 -15.05 31.47
C VAL A 10 35.02 -16.42 31.09
N LEU A 11 34.05 -16.90 31.87
CA LEU A 11 33.24 -18.05 31.49
C LEU A 11 32.42 -17.69 30.23
N PRO A 12 32.31 -18.61 29.25
CA PRO A 12 31.53 -18.34 28.05
C PRO A 12 30.04 -18.22 28.39
N LEU A 13 29.41 -17.14 27.93
CA LEU A 13 27.97 -16.97 28.00
C LEU A 13 27.27 -18.05 27.15
N THR A 14 26.64 -19.02 27.81
CA THR A 14 25.80 -20.04 27.18
C THR A 14 24.56 -19.40 26.55
N ASP A 15 24.27 -19.71 25.28
CA ASP A 15 23.18 -19.12 24.48
C ASP A 15 21.77 -19.62 24.88
N ASP A 16 21.61 -20.13 26.10
CA ASP A 16 20.37 -20.69 26.65
C ASP A 16 19.58 -19.68 27.49
N ALA A 17 19.67 -18.39 27.15
CA ALA A 17 18.74 -17.39 27.67
C ALA A 17 17.30 -17.75 27.22
N PRO A 18 16.31 -17.81 28.13
CA PRO A 18 14.96 -18.29 27.83
C PRO A 18 14.26 -17.39 26.79
N LYS A 19 13.98 -17.97 25.62
CA LYS A 19 13.48 -17.27 24.43
C LYS A 19 11.94 -17.33 24.39
N VAL A 20 11.29 -16.17 24.30
CA VAL A 20 9.80 -16.05 24.27
C VAL A 20 9.23 -16.84 23.09
N THR A 21 8.29 -17.76 23.37
CA THR A 21 7.61 -18.57 22.34
C THR A 21 6.34 -17.89 21.81
N LYS A 22 5.70 -18.48 20.78
CA LYS A 22 4.44 -17.94 20.24
C LYS A 22 3.26 -18.16 21.21
N GLU A 23 3.32 -19.23 21.99
CA GLU A 23 2.37 -19.61 23.04
C GLU A 23 2.43 -18.60 24.19
N ILE A 24 3.64 -18.36 24.72
CA ILE A 24 3.88 -17.38 25.78
C ILE A 24 3.41 -15.99 25.33
N LEU A 25 3.78 -15.55 24.12
CA LEU A 25 3.32 -14.25 23.62
C LEU A 25 1.79 -14.18 23.46
N GLY A 26 1.14 -15.25 22.98
CA GLY A 26 -0.30 -15.29 22.80
C GLY A 26 -1.05 -15.08 24.12
N HIS A 27 -0.65 -15.82 25.16
CA HIS A 27 -1.23 -15.69 26.50
C HIS A 27 -0.87 -14.35 27.15
N ALA A 28 0.37 -13.88 26.99
CA ALA A 28 0.81 -12.60 27.52
C ALA A 28 0.06 -11.40 26.94
N LEU A 29 -0.24 -11.40 25.64
CA LEU A 29 -1.09 -10.38 25.00
C LEU A 29 -2.51 -10.40 25.57
N GLU A 30 -3.10 -11.58 25.74
CA GLU A 30 -4.46 -11.74 26.28
C GLU A 30 -4.56 -11.20 27.71
N LEU A 31 -3.66 -11.60 28.61
CA LEU A 31 -3.57 -11.06 29.96
C LEU A 31 -3.30 -9.55 29.98
N THR A 32 -2.42 -9.03 29.12
CA THR A 32 -2.12 -7.57 29.03
C THR A 32 -3.33 -6.75 28.57
N ILE A 33 -4.15 -7.30 27.66
CA ILE A 33 -5.37 -6.67 27.13
C ILE A 33 -6.48 -6.64 28.20
N HIS A 34 -6.61 -7.70 28.99
CA HIS A 34 -7.61 -7.80 30.06
C HIS A 34 -7.15 -7.20 31.41
N HIS A 35 -5.88 -6.82 31.55
CA HIS A 35 -5.33 -6.24 32.78
C HIS A 35 -6.02 -4.90 33.13
N PRO A 36 -6.61 -4.75 34.34
CA PRO A 36 -7.60 -3.70 34.64
C PRO A 36 -7.06 -2.27 34.49
N THR A 37 -5.77 -2.05 34.72
CA THR A 37 -5.13 -0.72 34.63
C THR A 37 -4.25 -0.52 33.38
N ILE A 38 -4.11 -1.55 32.53
CA ILE A 38 -3.22 -1.52 31.34
C ILE A 38 -4.05 -1.66 30.05
N GLY A 39 -5.03 -2.56 29.99
CA GLY A 39 -5.99 -2.67 28.88
C GLY A 39 -6.58 -1.31 28.46
N PRO A 40 -7.18 -0.52 29.39
CA PRO A 40 -7.68 0.82 29.08
C PRO A 40 -6.60 1.82 28.61
N LYS A 41 -5.32 1.60 28.94
CA LYS A 41 -4.21 2.42 28.45
C LYS A 41 -3.83 2.09 27.00
N ILE A 42 -4.00 0.85 26.53
CA ILE A 42 -3.54 0.40 25.20
C ILE A 42 -4.67 0.17 24.17
N CYS A 43 -5.88 -0.17 24.60
CA CYS A 43 -7.01 -0.43 23.70
C CYS A 43 -7.66 0.87 23.14
N ASN A 44 -8.36 0.73 22.02
CA ASN A 44 -9.13 1.78 21.33
C ASN A 44 -8.31 3.00 20.87
N LYS A 45 -6.98 2.88 20.74
CA LYS A 45 -6.09 3.94 20.24
C LYS A 45 -4.89 3.37 19.47
N TRP A 46 -4.24 4.20 18.66
CA TRP A 46 -3.01 3.83 17.96
C TRP A 46 -1.79 3.97 18.87
N ILE A 47 -1.00 2.90 18.97
CA ILE A 47 0.20 2.79 19.82
C ILE A 47 1.41 2.28 19.02
N THR A 48 2.63 2.56 19.48
CA THR A 48 3.85 2.03 18.83
C THR A 48 4.10 0.57 19.23
N VAL A 49 4.98 -0.10 18.48
CA VAL A 49 5.48 -1.44 18.84
C VAL A 49 6.13 -1.46 20.23
N ASP A 50 6.81 -0.38 20.63
CA ASP A 50 7.50 -0.29 21.92
C ASP A 50 6.47 -0.19 23.06
N THR A 51 5.41 0.62 22.89
CA THR A 51 4.30 0.70 23.86
C THR A 51 3.61 -0.65 24.09
N VAL A 52 3.50 -1.51 23.07
CA VAL A 52 2.98 -2.88 23.24
C VAL A 52 3.92 -3.74 24.09
N ILE A 53 5.23 -3.67 23.83
CA ILE A 53 6.24 -4.45 24.57
C ILE A 53 6.32 -3.98 26.04
N ASP A 54 6.28 -2.67 26.28
CA ASP A 54 6.32 -2.11 27.63
C ASP A 54 5.02 -2.38 28.41
N ALA A 55 3.87 -2.47 27.74
CA ALA A 55 2.62 -2.91 28.36
C ALA A 55 2.71 -4.37 28.85
N ILE A 56 3.26 -5.27 28.02
CA ILE A 56 3.45 -6.70 28.36
C ILE A 56 4.39 -6.85 29.56
N ARG A 57 5.50 -6.10 29.59
CA ARG A 57 6.43 -6.04 30.73
C ARG A 57 5.75 -5.50 31.98
N ALA A 58 4.96 -4.44 31.86
CA ALA A 58 4.28 -3.78 32.98
C ALA A 58 3.14 -4.60 33.59
N ALA A 59 2.54 -5.50 32.82
CA ALA A 59 1.59 -6.50 33.31
C ALA A 59 2.28 -7.74 33.94
N ALA A 60 3.62 -7.74 34.03
CA ALA A 60 4.46 -8.79 34.62
C ALA A 60 4.28 -10.21 34.02
N VAL A 61 3.70 -10.33 32.81
CA VAL A 61 3.34 -11.63 32.21
C VAL A 61 4.51 -12.34 31.53
N ILE A 62 5.64 -11.65 31.37
CA ILE A 62 6.89 -12.20 30.83
C ILE A 62 8.02 -11.69 31.73
N ASP A 63 8.89 -12.59 32.17
CA ASP A 63 10.05 -12.22 32.99
C ASP A 63 10.91 -11.17 32.26
N THR A 64 11.30 -10.14 33.00
CA THR A 64 12.24 -9.10 32.59
C THR A 64 13.59 -9.62 32.07
N SER A 65 13.99 -10.85 32.42
CA SER A 65 15.18 -11.50 31.85
C SER A 65 15.01 -11.88 30.36
N MET A 66 13.77 -12.07 29.88
CA MET A 66 13.49 -12.56 28.53
C MET A 66 13.57 -11.44 27.48
N VAL A 67 14.43 -11.62 26.47
CA VAL A 67 14.69 -10.59 25.46
C VAL A 67 13.53 -10.45 24.45
N MET A 68 12.53 -9.63 24.78
CA MET A 68 11.51 -9.17 23.83
C MET A 68 11.93 -7.86 23.13
N ASN A 69 11.84 -7.84 21.80
CA ASN A 69 12.03 -6.66 20.96
C ASN A 69 11.05 -6.62 19.78
N ALA A 70 10.98 -5.48 19.09
CA ALA A 70 10.05 -5.24 17.99
C ALA A 70 10.15 -6.25 16.83
N ARG A 71 11.33 -6.80 16.54
CA ARG A 71 11.52 -7.83 15.51
C ARG A 71 10.97 -9.17 15.97
N LEU A 72 11.28 -9.59 17.19
CA LEU A 72 10.78 -10.85 17.75
C LEU A 72 9.26 -10.85 17.90
N LEU A 73 8.67 -9.77 18.44
CA LEU A 73 7.22 -9.61 18.57
C LEU A 73 6.51 -9.82 17.22
N ASN A 74 6.99 -9.17 16.16
CA ASN A 74 6.42 -9.29 14.82
C ASN A 74 6.54 -10.71 14.22
N ILE A 75 7.61 -11.44 14.53
CA ILE A 75 7.86 -12.83 14.07
C ILE A 75 7.02 -13.84 14.85
N LEU A 76 6.73 -13.58 16.12
CA LEU A 76 5.88 -14.44 16.94
C LEU A 76 4.39 -14.21 16.62
N LEU A 77 3.95 -12.95 16.48
CA LEU A 77 2.58 -12.60 16.07
C LEU A 77 2.15 -13.31 14.78
N SER A 78 3.00 -13.37 13.74
CA SER A 78 2.67 -14.05 12.48
C SER A 78 2.60 -15.59 12.60
N LYS A 79 3.09 -16.18 13.69
CA LYS A 79 2.98 -17.62 13.98
C LYS A 79 1.76 -17.99 14.82
N ILE A 80 1.05 -17.00 15.39
CA ILE A 80 -0.16 -17.21 16.19
C ILE A 80 -1.38 -17.15 15.27
N GLN A 81 -2.17 -18.22 15.18
CA GLN A 81 -3.31 -18.32 14.25
C GLN A 81 -4.32 -17.17 14.43
N LYS A 82 -4.62 -16.80 15.68
CA LYS A 82 -5.47 -15.66 16.08
C LYS A 82 -5.05 -14.32 15.45
N TYR A 83 -3.77 -14.15 15.13
CA TYR A 83 -3.19 -12.89 14.63
C TYR A 83 -2.63 -12.98 13.19
N GLN A 84 -2.92 -14.05 12.44
CA GLN A 84 -2.49 -14.16 11.04
C GLN A 84 -3.05 -13.05 10.13
N LEU A 85 -4.27 -12.57 10.42
CA LEU A 85 -4.96 -11.52 9.66
C LEU A 85 -4.72 -10.09 10.21
N ILE A 86 -3.73 -9.90 11.08
CA ILE A 86 -3.42 -8.63 11.75
C ILE A 86 -3.23 -7.42 10.80
N ASP A 87 -2.75 -7.64 9.56
CA ASP A 87 -2.58 -6.58 8.55
C ASP A 87 -3.84 -6.32 7.69
N ARG A 88 -4.97 -7.03 7.91
CA ARG A 88 -6.23 -6.92 7.12
C ARG A 88 -7.25 -6.01 7.82
N PHE A 89 -7.84 -5.09 7.06
CA PHE A 89 -8.79 -4.04 7.52
C PHE A 89 -10.04 -3.99 6.62
N ASP A 90 -10.43 -5.12 6.04
CA ASP A 90 -11.53 -5.28 5.07
C ASP A 90 -12.84 -5.77 5.71
N GLY A 91 -12.72 -6.50 6.82
CA GLY A 91 -13.79 -7.27 7.48
C GLY A 91 -13.37 -8.69 7.87
N SER A 92 -12.25 -9.20 7.36
CA SER A 92 -11.78 -10.58 7.60
C SER A 92 -11.08 -10.78 8.94
N ASN A 93 -10.48 -9.72 9.51
CA ASN A 93 -9.85 -9.79 10.82
C ASN A 93 -10.92 -9.67 11.93
N LEU A 94 -11.18 -10.80 12.61
CA LEU A 94 -12.10 -10.86 13.75
C LEU A 94 -11.38 -10.80 15.11
N SER A 95 -10.05 -10.72 15.14
CA SER A 95 -9.25 -10.79 16.38
C SER A 95 -9.31 -9.54 17.25
N GLY A 96 -9.83 -8.42 16.73
CA GLY A 96 -9.76 -7.09 17.34
C GLY A 96 -8.37 -6.44 17.28
N PHE A 97 -7.31 -7.20 16.95
CA PHE A 97 -5.92 -6.74 16.96
C PHE A 97 -5.44 -6.42 15.54
N PHE A 98 -5.00 -5.19 15.28
CA PHE A 98 -4.62 -4.71 13.94
C PHE A 98 -3.23 -4.07 13.94
N ARG A 99 -2.50 -4.19 12.81
CA ARG A 99 -1.15 -3.63 12.60
C ARG A 99 -1.11 -2.77 11.34
N ALA A 100 -0.57 -1.56 11.48
CA ALA A 100 -0.23 -0.66 10.39
C ALA A 100 1.28 -0.48 10.30
N LYS A 101 1.84 -0.33 9.08
CA LYS A 101 3.29 -0.22 8.84
C LYS A 101 3.60 1.06 8.08
N TYR A 102 4.50 1.86 8.61
CA TYR A 102 4.90 3.14 8.02
C TYR A 102 6.32 3.52 8.41
N SER A 103 7.09 4.10 7.47
CA SER A 103 8.49 4.51 7.70
C SER A 103 9.37 3.45 8.39
N LYS A 104 9.21 2.18 7.98
CA LYS A 104 9.84 0.97 8.58
C LYS A 104 9.42 0.64 10.03
N GLN A 105 8.60 1.45 10.68
CA GLN A 105 8.02 1.17 11.99
C GLN A 105 6.67 0.42 11.88
N SER A 106 6.27 -0.23 12.98
CA SER A 106 4.97 -0.89 13.13
C SER A 106 4.18 -0.23 14.25
N TYR A 107 2.90 0.04 13.98
CA TYR A 107 1.94 0.60 14.91
C TYR A 107 0.76 -0.35 15.04
N TYR A 108 0.09 -0.32 16.19
CA TYR A 108 -1.00 -1.23 16.50
C TYR A 108 -2.23 -0.49 17.01
N ILE A 109 -3.40 -1.10 16.83
CA ILE A 109 -4.63 -0.75 17.55
C ILE A 109 -5.30 -2.05 18.00
N ILE A 110 -5.83 -2.03 19.22
CA ILE A 110 -6.49 -3.18 19.85
C ILE A 110 -7.93 -2.76 20.15
N LEU A 111 -8.89 -3.46 19.56
CA LEU A 111 -10.33 -3.30 19.72
C LEU A 111 -10.93 -4.58 20.31
N PRO A 112 -12.19 -4.57 20.77
CA PRO A 112 -12.94 -5.78 21.07
C PRO A 112 -12.98 -6.78 19.89
N PRO A 113 -13.01 -8.10 20.13
CA PRO A 113 -13.14 -9.09 19.07
C PRO A 113 -14.37 -8.84 18.17
N GLY A 114 -14.19 -9.01 16.86
CA GLY A 114 -15.20 -8.71 15.84
C GLY A 114 -15.25 -7.23 15.38
N GLU A 115 -14.83 -6.27 16.21
CA GLU A 115 -14.76 -4.86 15.78
C GLU A 115 -13.73 -4.61 14.68
N GLN A 116 -13.95 -3.56 13.90
CA GLN A 116 -13.20 -3.27 12.68
C GLN A 116 -12.48 -1.93 12.75
N ALA A 117 -11.15 -1.96 12.80
CA ALA A 117 -10.34 -0.76 12.67
C ALA A 117 -10.39 -0.21 11.23
N ALA A 118 -10.29 1.12 11.08
CA ALA A 118 -9.93 1.74 9.82
C ALA A 118 -8.39 1.84 9.72
N TYR A 119 -7.81 1.50 8.57
CA TYR A 119 -6.37 1.68 8.34
C TYR A 119 -6.03 3.18 8.38
N PRO A 120 -5.00 3.62 9.14
CA PRO A 120 -4.75 5.02 9.43
C PRO A 120 -4.34 5.85 8.21
N LEU A 121 -4.46 7.17 8.34
CA LEU A 121 -3.96 8.15 7.40
C LEU A 121 -2.64 8.71 7.97
N PHE A 122 -1.51 8.38 7.37
CA PHE A 122 -0.17 8.72 7.89
C PHE A 122 0.25 10.18 7.64
N ASP A 123 -0.66 11.12 7.88
CA ASP A 123 -0.37 12.56 7.85
C ASP A 123 0.37 13.01 9.12
N LYS A 124 0.63 14.32 9.23
CA LYS A 124 1.35 14.92 10.36
C LYS A 124 0.55 14.81 11.66
N GLN A 125 -0.76 15.08 11.61
CA GLN A 125 -1.65 15.11 12.76
C GLN A 125 -1.77 13.72 13.41
N TRP A 126 -1.90 12.65 12.61
CA TRP A 126 -1.93 11.28 13.15
C TRP A 126 -0.63 10.89 13.86
N LYS A 127 0.54 11.32 13.36
CA LYS A 127 1.83 11.06 14.04
C LYS A 127 1.95 11.79 15.37
N GLU A 128 1.53 13.07 15.38
CA GLU A 128 1.50 13.89 16.59
C GLU A 128 0.53 13.30 17.64
N GLU A 129 -0.59 12.74 17.20
CA GLU A 129 -1.50 11.99 18.09
C GLU A 129 -0.85 10.72 18.65
N VAL A 130 -0.18 9.90 17.84
CA VAL A 130 0.45 8.66 18.30
C VAL A 130 1.62 8.92 19.27
N GLU A 131 2.49 9.89 18.98
CA GLU A 131 3.58 10.24 19.91
C GLU A 131 3.05 10.93 21.18
N ARG A 132 1.92 11.66 21.12
CA ARG A 132 1.19 12.15 22.31
C ARG A 132 0.59 11.02 23.14
N VAL A 133 0.01 10.00 22.50
CA VAL A 133 -0.51 8.80 23.18
C VAL A 133 0.64 8.07 23.89
N LYS A 134 1.76 7.87 23.20
CA LYS A 134 2.98 7.24 23.73
C LYS A 134 3.57 8.01 24.92
N SER A 135 3.59 9.35 24.91
CA SER A 135 4.10 10.14 26.03
C SER A 135 3.15 10.21 27.24
N LEU A 136 1.84 10.07 27.02
CA LEU A 136 0.83 9.98 28.09
C LEU A 136 0.76 8.59 28.74
N ILE A 137 1.17 7.52 28.04
CA ILE A 137 1.16 6.15 28.58
C ILE A 137 2.39 5.94 29.47
N SER A 138 2.20 6.16 30.78
CA SER A 138 3.16 5.75 31.81
C SER A 138 2.78 4.41 32.45
N PHE A 139 3.78 3.53 32.58
CA PHE A 139 3.67 2.18 33.15
C PHE A 139 4.49 2.00 34.45
N ARG A 140 4.93 3.09 35.10
CA ARG A 140 5.82 3.01 36.28
C ARG A 140 5.20 2.25 37.46
N SER A 141 5.74 1.07 37.75
CA SER A 141 5.65 0.33 39.02
C SER A 141 4.23 0.06 39.57
N LEU A 142 3.46 -0.78 38.87
CA LEU A 142 2.42 -1.58 39.54
C LEU A 142 3.11 -2.76 40.27
N LYS A 143 2.78 -3.00 41.54
CA LYS A 143 3.31 -4.15 42.30
C LYS A 143 2.48 -5.41 42.03
N SER A 144 3.16 -6.56 42.01
CA SER A 144 2.69 -7.81 41.42
C SER A 144 1.87 -8.69 42.38
N ASN A 145 0.64 -8.27 42.71
CA ASN A 145 -0.21 -8.98 43.69
C ASN A 145 -1.45 -9.70 43.11
N ASP A 146 -1.90 -9.40 41.88
CA ASP A 146 -3.24 -9.80 41.40
C ASP A 146 -3.26 -10.76 40.18
N ILE A 147 -2.13 -11.34 39.75
CA ILE A 147 -2.08 -12.36 38.68
C ILE A 147 -1.06 -13.47 39.03
N PRO A 148 -1.41 -14.78 38.94
CA PRO A 148 -0.47 -15.88 39.16
C PRO A 148 0.59 -16.04 38.03
N PRO A 149 1.83 -16.47 38.33
CA PRO A 149 2.82 -16.82 37.31
C PRO A 149 2.43 -17.99 36.40
N VAL A 150 2.89 -17.96 35.15
CA VAL A 150 2.52 -18.91 34.08
C VAL A 150 3.37 -20.18 34.13
N GLU A 151 3.22 -20.99 35.18
CA GLU A 151 4.09 -22.17 35.39
C GLU A 151 3.35 -23.48 35.70
N HIS A 152 2.01 -23.53 35.61
CA HIS A 152 1.24 -24.72 36.01
C HIS A 152 -0.01 -25.08 35.15
N LEU A 153 0.03 -24.87 33.82
CA LEU A 153 -1.14 -25.06 32.93
C LEU A 153 -0.94 -25.99 31.70
N LEU A 154 0.08 -26.86 31.68
CA LEU A 154 0.29 -27.82 30.57
C LEU A 154 -0.34 -29.22 30.76
N GLU A 155 -1.16 -29.43 31.80
CA GLU A 155 -1.72 -30.77 32.12
C GLU A 155 -3.23 -30.96 31.84
N GLN A 156 -4.00 -29.90 31.54
CA GLN A 156 -5.46 -29.99 31.47
C GLN A 156 -6.07 -30.37 30.10
N GLU A 157 -5.28 -30.69 29.07
CA GLU A 157 -5.78 -31.30 27.83
C GLU A 157 -5.94 -32.85 27.91
N LYS A 158 -5.91 -33.45 29.12
CA LYS A 158 -6.02 -34.92 29.32
C LYS A 158 -7.05 -35.35 30.37
N LYS A 159 -8.30 -34.90 30.22
CA LYS A 159 -9.56 -35.59 30.63
C LYS A 159 -10.75 -34.85 30.02
N GLY A 160 -11.88 -35.53 29.78
CA GLY A 160 -13.03 -34.89 29.15
C GLY A 160 -14.38 -35.51 29.50
N SER A 161 -15.41 -34.99 28.83
CA SER A 161 -16.82 -35.44 28.81
C SER A 161 -17.76 -34.96 29.94
N SER A 162 -19.00 -34.62 29.54
CA SER A 162 -20.17 -34.18 30.34
C SER A 162 -19.98 -32.85 31.12
N VAL A 163 -20.99 -31.97 31.29
CA VAL A 163 -22.43 -32.16 31.57
C VAL A 163 -23.33 -31.18 30.75
N GLN A 164 -24.66 -31.38 30.79
CA GLN A 164 -25.71 -30.64 30.04
C GLN A 164 -26.29 -29.40 30.76
N ARG A 165 -27.10 -28.61 30.01
CA ARG A 165 -28.19 -27.67 30.45
C ARG A 165 -27.72 -26.36 31.11
N GLN A 166 -28.50 -25.27 31.14
CA GLN A 166 -29.81 -24.96 30.53
C GLN A 166 -29.93 -23.45 30.22
N ALA A 167 -30.91 -23.06 29.40
CA ALA A 167 -31.30 -21.66 29.20
C ALA A 167 -32.70 -21.41 29.81
N THR A 168 -32.93 -20.23 30.42
CA THR A 168 -34.22 -19.85 31.01
C THR A 168 -34.47 -18.33 30.88
N TYR A 169 -35.73 -17.93 30.68
CA TYR A 169 -36.22 -16.54 30.59
C TYR A 169 -36.93 -16.09 31.89
N CYS A 170 -36.90 -14.79 32.19
CA CYS A 170 -37.95 -13.97 32.83
C CYS A 170 -37.75 -12.53 32.31
N VAL A 171 -38.70 -11.72 31.78
CA VAL A 171 -40.17 -11.52 31.87
C VAL A 171 -40.57 -10.39 32.84
N ASN A 172 -41.42 -9.47 32.33
CA ASN A 172 -41.85 -8.20 32.93
C ASN A 172 -42.94 -8.36 34.01
N PRO A 173 -43.41 -7.23 34.57
CA PRO A 173 -44.83 -6.92 34.35
C PRO A 173 -45.15 -5.44 33.99
N GLN A 174 -46.01 -5.28 32.95
CA GLN A 174 -47.27 -4.48 32.96
C GLN A 174 -47.20 -2.93 32.99
N ASN A 175 -48.16 -2.13 32.46
CA ASN A 175 -49.49 -2.29 31.79
C ASN A 175 -49.83 -0.94 31.07
N THR A 176 -50.86 -0.69 30.21
CA THR A 176 -51.97 -1.44 29.57
C THR A 176 -52.52 -0.64 28.35
N LYS A 177 -53.03 -1.32 27.29
CA LYS A 177 -54.17 -0.93 26.39
C LYS A 177 -54.06 0.35 25.52
N SER A 178 -54.72 0.47 24.35
CA SER A 178 -55.60 -0.45 23.58
C SER A 178 -55.58 -0.14 22.06
N ASP A 179 -56.14 -1.06 21.28
CA ASP A 179 -56.33 -1.06 19.81
C ASP A 179 -57.27 0.08 19.31
N ILE A 180 -57.49 0.37 18.01
CA ILE A 180 -58.05 -0.47 16.94
C ILE A 180 -57.59 -0.04 15.51
N HIS A 181 -57.66 -1.01 14.58
CA HIS A 181 -57.71 -1.02 13.09
C HIS A 181 -58.41 0.19 12.38
N GLU A 182 -58.36 0.43 11.04
CA GLU A 182 -58.21 -0.38 9.80
C GLU A 182 -57.18 0.27 8.81
N ARG A 183 -56.48 -0.39 7.85
CA ARG A 183 -56.87 -1.06 6.56
C ARG A 183 -57.66 -0.17 5.57
N GLN A 184 -57.44 -0.18 4.24
CA GLN A 184 -56.34 -0.65 3.35
C GLN A 184 -56.56 -0.09 1.90
N GLN A 185 -55.64 -0.36 0.95
CA GLN A 185 -55.67 -0.05 -0.51
C GLN A 185 -55.35 1.43 -0.86
N ASP A 186 -54.54 1.80 -1.88
CA ASP A 186 -54.27 1.30 -3.25
C ASP A 186 -55.41 1.64 -4.26
N SER A 187 -55.19 2.19 -5.46
CA SER A 187 -53.94 2.58 -6.18
C SER A 187 -54.17 3.66 -7.26
N ASP A 188 -53.09 4.02 -7.98
CA ASP A 188 -53.03 4.56 -9.36
C ASP A 188 -53.34 6.04 -9.71
N HIS A 189 -52.24 6.75 -10.05
CA HIS A 189 -52.02 7.56 -11.26
C HIS A 189 -53.21 8.23 -12.02
N VAL A 190 -53.12 9.55 -12.27
CA VAL A 190 -52.74 10.16 -13.58
C VAL A 190 -52.75 11.71 -13.55
N SER A 191 -51.73 12.32 -14.17
CA SER A 191 -51.59 13.68 -14.77
C SER A 191 -52.26 14.97 -14.23
N MET A 192 -51.39 15.98 -14.03
CA MET A 192 -51.57 17.44 -14.27
C MET A 192 -52.30 17.78 -15.61
N PRO A 193 -52.89 18.99 -15.87
CA PRO A 193 -52.24 20.29 -15.57
C PRO A 193 -53.07 21.63 -15.44
N LYS A 194 -52.34 22.70 -15.06
CA LYS A 194 -52.45 24.13 -15.51
C LYS A 194 -53.59 25.07 -15.04
N ASN A 195 -53.15 26.29 -14.68
CA ASN A 195 -53.79 27.61 -14.88
C ASN A 195 -55.08 27.93 -14.06
N THR A 196 -55.40 29.18 -13.70
CA THR A 196 -54.79 30.52 -13.93
C THR A 196 -55.15 31.52 -12.80
N LYS A 197 -54.55 32.74 -12.82
CA LYS A 197 -55.09 34.10 -12.52
C LYS A 197 -56.47 34.25 -11.82
N SER A 198 -56.77 35.27 -10.99
CA SER A 198 -56.06 36.49 -10.54
C SER A 198 -56.96 37.30 -9.57
N ASP A 199 -56.39 38.25 -8.79
CA ASP A 199 -57.01 39.49 -8.24
C ASP A 199 -58.26 39.35 -7.30
N SER A 200 -58.62 40.29 -6.40
CA SER A 200 -57.98 41.45 -5.77
C SER A 200 -58.75 41.87 -4.48
N HIS A 201 -58.28 42.90 -3.76
CA HIS A 201 -58.85 43.55 -2.54
C HIS A 201 -58.66 42.77 -1.21
N GLU A 202 -58.24 43.34 -0.08
CA GLU A 202 -58.58 44.62 0.63
C GLU A 202 -59.97 44.57 1.31
N ARG A 203 -60.16 44.96 2.59
CA ARG A 203 -59.26 45.58 3.59
C ARG A 203 -59.86 45.54 5.03
N GLN A 204 -59.00 45.72 6.06
CA GLN A 204 -59.28 46.31 7.40
C GLN A 204 -60.29 45.53 8.33
N GLN A 205 -60.38 45.67 9.66
CA GLN A 205 -59.58 46.17 10.83
C GLN A 205 -60.33 45.68 12.11
N ASP A 206 -59.82 45.59 13.34
CA ASP A 206 -58.47 45.60 13.94
C ASP A 206 -58.53 45.06 15.40
N SER A 207 -57.39 44.68 16.00
CA SER A 207 -57.08 44.89 17.45
C SER A 207 -55.70 44.32 17.83
N ASP A 208 -54.99 45.04 18.71
CA ASP A 208 -53.62 44.72 19.12
C ASP A 208 -53.52 43.65 20.21
N HIS A 209 -52.46 42.81 20.15
CA HIS A 209 -51.76 42.45 21.38
C HIS A 209 -50.26 42.15 21.15
N VAL A 210 -49.45 43.08 21.68
CA VAL A 210 -48.01 43.08 22.01
C VAL A 210 -47.17 41.83 21.68
N ASP A 211 -46.08 42.07 20.95
CA ASP A 211 -45.02 41.12 20.59
C ASP A 211 -44.26 40.55 21.81
N MET A 212 -43.84 39.28 21.71
CA MET A 212 -42.87 38.66 22.62
C MET A 212 -41.86 37.85 21.78
N PRO A 213 -40.55 38.16 21.84
CA PRO A 213 -39.64 37.73 20.78
C PRO A 213 -39.48 36.21 20.72
N ARG A 214 -39.69 35.63 19.53
CA ARG A 214 -39.15 34.30 19.22
C ARG A 214 -37.63 34.37 19.37
N GLN A 215 -37.10 33.69 20.39
CA GLN A 215 -35.66 33.57 20.62
C GLN A 215 -34.99 33.07 19.34
N GLN A 216 -34.10 33.87 18.75
CA GLN A 216 -33.30 33.48 17.61
C GLN A 216 -32.32 32.39 18.07
N SER A 217 -32.61 31.13 17.74
CA SER A 217 -31.69 30.02 17.98
C SER A 217 -30.39 30.27 17.21
N VAL A 218 -29.26 30.07 17.89
CA VAL A 218 -27.91 30.39 17.39
C VAL A 218 -27.68 29.87 15.97
N CYS A 219 -27.25 30.77 15.07
CA CYS A 219 -27.01 30.47 13.67
C CYS A 219 -25.76 29.58 13.49
N GLY A 220 -25.96 28.27 13.59
CA GLY A 220 -24.97 27.27 13.17
C GLY A 220 -24.78 27.27 11.66
N THR A 221 -23.62 26.84 11.18
CA THR A 221 -23.40 26.72 9.72
C THR A 221 -24.16 25.52 9.17
N TYR A 222 -24.37 25.47 7.85
CA TYR A 222 -24.93 24.28 7.21
C TYR A 222 -24.19 22.99 7.62
N TRP A 223 -22.87 23.05 7.84
CA TRP A 223 -22.03 21.90 8.18
C TRP A 223 -22.25 21.36 9.60
N ASP A 224 -23.01 22.08 10.41
CA ASP A 224 -23.39 21.71 11.77
C ASP A 224 -24.85 21.16 11.80
N SER A 225 -25.58 21.22 10.67
CA SER A 225 -26.98 20.77 10.56
C SER A 225 -27.16 19.25 10.59
N PRO A 226 -28.28 18.72 11.13
CA PRO A 226 -28.63 17.30 11.04
C PRO A 226 -28.63 16.75 9.61
N GLU A 227 -28.99 17.58 8.64
CA GLU A 227 -28.98 17.29 7.20
C GLU A 227 -27.55 17.02 6.71
N ALA A 228 -26.60 17.87 7.07
CA ALA A 228 -25.18 17.67 6.77
C ALA A 228 -24.62 16.43 7.49
N TYR A 229 -24.96 16.20 8.76
CA TYR A 229 -24.57 14.98 9.48
C TYR A 229 -25.09 13.72 8.79
N LYS A 230 -26.36 13.73 8.34
CA LYS A 230 -27.01 12.64 7.60
C LYS A 230 -26.46 12.47 6.17
N LEU A 231 -26.00 13.54 5.53
CA LEU A 231 -25.44 13.55 4.18
C LEU A 231 -23.95 13.16 4.13
N PHE A 232 -23.13 13.68 5.04
CA PHE A 232 -21.68 13.46 5.01
C PHE A 232 -21.22 12.38 5.98
N ARG A 233 -21.89 12.15 7.11
CA ARG A 233 -21.44 11.19 8.14
C ARG A 233 -19.98 11.44 8.57
N PRO A 234 -19.70 12.51 9.33
CA PRO A 234 -18.39 12.70 9.97
C PRO A 234 -18.03 11.51 10.89
N ARG A 235 -16.74 11.31 11.13
CA ARG A 235 -16.20 10.42 12.18
C ARG A 235 -16.27 11.12 13.54
N GLN A 236 -16.15 10.36 14.63
CA GLN A 236 -16.04 10.90 15.99
C GLN A 236 -14.81 11.82 16.20
N CYS A 237 -13.79 11.74 15.33
CA CYS A 237 -12.60 12.58 15.34
C CYS A 237 -12.71 13.84 14.46
N ASP A 238 -13.81 14.01 13.72
CA ASP A 238 -14.08 15.19 12.90
C ASP A 238 -14.89 16.20 13.74
N SER A 239 -14.50 17.47 13.77
CA SER A 239 -15.16 18.48 14.63
C SER A 239 -16.57 18.85 14.15
N ASN A 240 -16.78 18.84 12.83
CA ASN A 240 -18.07 18.96 12.17
C ASN A 240 -18.02 18.37 10.74
N CYS A 241 -19.12 18.47 9.98
CA CYS A 241 -19.18 17.89 8.64
C CYS A 241 -18.20 18.53 7.63
N LEU A 242 -17.83 19.81 7.80
CA LEU A 242 -16.85 20.48 6.93
C LEU A 242 -15.47 19.84 7.08
N SER A 243 -15.00 19.70 8.33
CA SER A 243 -13.70 19.06 8.62
C SER A 243 -13.60 17.64 8.05
N ALA A 244 -14.70 16.87 8.10
CA ALA A 244 -14.78 15.54 7.51
C ALA A 244 -14.68 15.56 5.97
N VAL A 245 -15.30 16.54 5.31
CA VAL A 245 -15.20 16.73 3.86
C VAL A 245 -13.79 17.17 3.46
N GLU A 246 -13.18 18.13 4.17
CA GLU A 246 -11.79 18.55 3.92
C GLU A 246 -10.77 17.42 4.10
N ARG A 247 -10.91 16.62 5.17
CA ARG A 247 -10.07 15.43 5.41
C ARG A 247 -10.23 14.40 4.28
N ARG A 248 -11.45 14.25 3.73
CA ARG A 248 -11.71 13.39 2.57
C ARG A 248 -11.19 13.97 1.26
N ILE A 249 -11.24 15.29 1.05
CA ILE A 249 -10.58 15.96 -0.08
C ILE A 249 -9.08 15.61 -0.06
N LYS A 250 -8.40 15.75 1.08
CA LYS A 250 -6.98 15.38 1.27
C LYS A 250 -6.69 13.88 1.04
N LEU A 251 -7.67 13.00 1.26
CA LEU A 251 -7.58 11.56 0.98
C LEU A 251 -7.77 11.25 -0.52
N LEU A 252 -8.79 11.84 -1.15
CA LEU A 252 -9.11 11.64 -2.56
C LEU A 252 -8.07 12.31 -3.48
N GLN A 253 -7.41 13.39 -3.05
CA GLN A 253 -6.25 13.96 -3.75
C GLN A 253 -5.05 13.00 -3.75
N ARG A 254 -4.71 12.40 -2.59
CA ARG A 254 -3.65 11.38 -2.49
C ARG A 254 -3.89 10.17 -3.37
N ALA A 255 -5.15 9.79 -3.62
CA ALA A 255 -5.49 8.67 -4.50
C ALA A 255 -5.01 8.83 -5.96
N GLN A 256 -4.81 10.07 -6.42
CA GLN A 256 -4.29 10.34 -7.77
C GLN A 256 -2.78 10.10 -7.86
N GLN A 257 -2.06 10.21 -6.74
CA GLN A 257 -0.62 10.03 -6.66
C GLN A 257 -0.22 8.54 -6.84
N PHE A 258 1.08 8.27 -6.96
CA PHE A 258 1.61 6.91 -7.12
C PHE A 258 1.17 6.00 -5.95
N GLU A 259 0.56 4.87 -6.29
CA GLU A 259 -0.02 3.86 -5.37
C GLU A 259 -1.06 4.32 -4.34
N GLY A 260 -1.32 5.62 -4.17
CA GLY A 260 -2.29 6.16 -3.20
C GLY A 260 -3.74 5.73 -3.42
N TRP A 261 -4.10 5.25 -4.62
CA TRP A 261 -5.43 4.69 -4.93
C TRP A 261 -5.83 3.56 -3.97
N ARG A 262 -4.85 2.85 -3.39
CA ARG A 262 -5.04 1.77 -2.41
C ARG A 262 -5.75 2.22 -1.14
N ASP A 263 -5.52 3.46 -0.70
CA ASP A 263 -6.19 4.01 0.49
C ASP A 263 -7.73 4.01 0.32
N LEU A 264 -8.22 3.99 -0.93
CA LEU A 264 -9.64 3.95 -1.27
C LEU A 264 -10.17 2.54 -1.56
N VAL A 265 -9.47 1.48 -1.15
CA VAL A 265 -9.89 0.09 -1.41
C VAL A 265 -9.92 -0.71 -0.10
N HIS A 266 -11.01 -1.46 0.13
CA HIS A 266 -11.06 -2.43 1.24
C HIS A 266 -9.84 -3.37 1.19
N GLY A 267 -9.13 -3.50 2.30
CA GLY A 267 -7.91 -4.30 2.40
C GLY A 267 -6.65 -3.68 1.76
N ARG A 268 -6.77 -2.60 0.98
CA ARG A 268 -5.68 -1.88 0.28
C ARG A 268 -4.92 -2.67 -0.81
N ASP A 269 -5.53 -3.76 -1.29
CA ASP A 269 -4.95 -4.70 -2.28
C ASP A 269 -3.50 -5.12 -1.96
N PRO A 270 -3.25 -5.79 -0.82
CA PRO A 270 -1.91 -6.15 -0.39
C PRO A 270 -1.31 -7.26 -1.27
N ASP A 271 -2.15 -7.88 -2.11
CA ASP A 271 -1.88 -9.02 -2.98
C ASP A 271 -1.66 -8.60 -4.45
N ASN A 272 -1.84 -7.32 -4.80
CA ASN A 272 -1.75 -6.74 -6.16
C ASN A 272 -2.65 -7.42 -7.20
N VAL A 273 -3.89 -7.73 -6.81
CA VAL A 273 -4.90 -8.39 -7.63
C VAL A 273 -5.84 -7.42 -8.36
N CYS A 274 -5.77 -6.11 -8.09
CA CYS A 274 -6.41 -5.10 -8.93
C CYS A 274 -5.67 -4.96 -10.27
N SER A 275 -6.41 -5.10 -11.38
CA SER A 275 -5.89 -4.83 -12.71
C SER A 275 -5.62 -3.33 -12.92
N ASN A 276 -4.93 -2.98 -14.01
CA ASN A 276 -4.72 -1.56 -14.35
C ASN A 276 -6.05 -0.83 -14.65
N TYR A 277 -7.05 -1.55 -15.17
CA TYR A 277 -8.41 -1.03 -15.35
C TYR A 277 -9.10 -0.77 -14.00
N ASP A 278 -8.98 -1.68 -13.04
CA ASP A 278 -9.54 -1.49 -11.69
C ASP A 278 -8.97 -0.23 -11.01
N LYS A 279 -7.64 -0.05 -11.08
CA LYS A 279 -6.94 1.13 -10.55
C LYS A 279 -7.39 2.43 -11.22
N LEU A 280 -7.60 2.40 -12.53
CA LEU A 280 -8.14 3.52 -13.30
C LEU A 280 -9.57 3.86 -12.83
N VAL A 281 -10.45 2.86 -12.72
CA VAL A 281 -11.84 3.03 -12.26
C VAL A 281 -11.90 3.57 -10.83
N ILE A 282 -11.04 3.09 -9.92
CA ILE A 282 -10.95 3.59 -8.53
C ILE A 282 -10.52 5.06 -8.52
N ARG A 283 -9.49 5.43 -9.29
CA ARG A 283 -9.04 6.83 -9.42
C ARG A 283 -10.12 7.72 -10.01
N GLN A 284 -10.72 7.34 -11.14
CA GLN A 284 -11.77 8.14 -11.77
C GLN A 284 -12.97 8.35 -10.83
N LYS A 285 -13.48 7.31 -10.16
CA LYS A 285 -14.52 7.45 -9.12
C LYS A 285 -14.14 8.45 -8.03
N SER A 286 -12.88 8.43 -7.60
CA SER A 286 -12.38 9.34 -6.58
C SER A 286 -12.23 10.79 -7.07
N MET A 287 -11.94 11.01 -8.35
CA MET A 287 -11.96 12.35 -8.97
C MET A 287 -13.37 12.95 -8.97
N PHE A 288 -14.39 12.18 -9.34
CA PHE A 288 -15.78 12.65 -9.30
C PHE A 288 -16.23 13.01 -7.86
N ILE A 289 -15.93 12.17 -6.85
CA ILE A 289 -16.28 12.47 -5.45
C ILE A 289 -15.49 13.68 -4.94
N LEU A 290 -14.20 13.79 -5.26
CA LEU A 290 -13.35 14.93 -4.93
C LEU A 290 -13.95 16.24 -5.45
N LYS A 291 -14.35 16.25 -6.73
CA LYS A 291 -14.93 17.44 -7.36
C LYS A 291 -16.29 17.82 -6.75
N ALA A 292 -17.16 16.84 -6.49
CA ALA A 292 -18.43 17.09 -5.79
C ALA A 292 -18.22 17.66 -4.38
N TYR A 293 -17.22 17.16 -3.64
CA TYR A 293 -16.83 17.73 -2.35
C TYR A 293 -16.27 19.16 -2.47
N GLN A 294 -15.45 19.47 -3.48
CA GLN A 294 -14.93 20.82 -3.71
C GLN A 294 -16.05 21.83 -4.03
N ILE A 295 -17.02 21.46 -4.88
CA ILE A 295 -18.17 22.33 -5.20
C ILE A 295 -19.09 22.46 -3.96
N ALA A 296 -19.23 21.40 -3.17
CA ALA A 296 -19.96 21.44 -1.89
C ALA A 296 -19.32 22.40 -0.88
N THR A 297 -17.99 22.37 -0.68
CA THR A 297 -17.29 23.28 0.23
C THR A 297 -17.46 24.76 -0.11
N LEU A 298 -17.80 25.09 -1.36
CA LEU A 298 -18.09 26.46 -1.78
C LEU A 298 -19.56 26.88 -1.52
N GLU A 299 -20.54 26.00 -1.76
CA GLU A 299 -21.97 26.40 -1.73
C GLU A 299 -22.99 25.27 -1.44
N MET A 300 -22.83 24.45 -0.40
CA MET A 300 -23.92 23.50 -0.03
C MET A 300 -25.27 24.19 0.28
N ASN A 301 -25.25 25.43 0.78
CA ASN A 301 -26.45 26.13 1.27
C ASN A 301 -27.47 26.52 0.19
N ARG A 302 -27.09 26.48 -1.11
CA ARG A 302 -27.87 27.03 -2.23
C ARG A 302 -28.43 26.01 -3.21
N LYS A 303 -27.91 24.77 -3.21
CA LYS A 303 -28.31 23.70 -4.15
C LYS A 303 -28.18 22.33 -3.48
N THR A 304 -29.00 21.38 -3.89
CA THR A 304 -28.99 20.01 -3.38
C THR A 304 -27.68 19.29 -3.70
N TRP A 305 -27.38 18.24 -2.91
CA TRP A 305 -26.24 17.36 -3.19
C TRP A 305 -26.31 16.70 -4.59
N LEU A 306 -27.50 16.52 -5.16
CA LEU A 306 -27.65 15.94 -6.50
C LEU A 306 -27.15 16.92 -7.57
N GLU A 307 -27.59 18.17 -7.54
CA GLU A 307 -27.09 19.22 -8.45
C GLU A 307 -25.57 19.42 -8.31
N ARG A 308 -25.05 19.36 -7.08
CA ARG A 308 -23.59 19.42 -6.82
C ARG A 308 -22.86 18.21 -7.41
N CYS A 309 -23.49 17.03 -7.47
CA CYS A 309 -22.98 15.88 -8.22
C CYS A 309 -23.07 16.05 -9.74
N GLU A 310 -24.13 16.69 -10.26
CA GLU A 310 -24.32 16.91 -11.70
C GLU A 310 -23.29 17.90 -12.26
N ILE A 311 -23.04 19.01 -11.54
CA ILE A 311 -21.96 19.96 -11.87
C ILE A 311 -20.60 19.25 -11.82
N ALA A 312 -20.34 18.44 -10.78
CA ALA A 312 -19.10 17.68 -10.66
C ALA A 312 -18.90 16.69 -11.82
N VAL A 313 -19.97 16.03 -12.25
CA VAL A 313 -19.96 15.10 -13.37
C VAL A 313 -19.70 15.83 -14.68
N HIS A 314 -20.35 16.96 -14.92
CA HIS A 314 -20.12 17.79 -16.11
C HIS A 314 -18.66 18.26 -16.19
N GLU A 315 -18.12 18.87 -15.13
CA GLU A 315 -16.75 19.39 -15.11
C GLU A 315 -15.68 18.29 -15.28
N ILE A 316 -15.88 17.10 -14.72
CA ILE A 316 -14.93 15.97 -14.89
C ILE A 316 -15.04 15.35 -16.30
N ASN A 317 -16.25 15.30 -16.88
CA ASN A 317 -16.44 14.80 -18.25
C ASN A 317 -15.79 15.70 -19.31
N LEU A 318 -15.75 17.03 -19.10
CA LEU A 318 -15.00 17.97 -19.95
C LEU A 318 -13.49 17.67 -20.01
N LEU A 319 -12.94 16.98 -19.00
CA LEU A 319 -11.54 16.52 -18.96
C LEU A 319 -11.34 15.13 -19.60
N GLY A 320 -12.33 14.63 -20.34
CA GLY A 320 -12.29 13.31 -21.01
C GLY A 320 -12.49 12.10 -20.09
N VAL A 321 -12.80 12.31 -18.80
CA VAL A 321 -12.97 11.23 -17.82
C VAL A 321 -14.44 10.84 -17.73
N THR A 322 -14.89 9.96 -18.62
CA THR A 322 -16.32 9.69 -18.89
C THR A 322 -16.95 8.51 -18.10
N LEU A 323 -16.39 8.10 -16.96
CA LEU A 323 -16.85 6.92 -16.20
C LEU A 323 -18.32 7.00 -15.74
N THR A 324 -18.88 8.21 -15.62
CA THR A 324 -20.33 8.38 -15.53
C THR A 324 -20.77 9.72 -16.13
N THR A 325 -21.95 9.73 -16.74
CA THR A 325 -22.61 10.93 -17.30
C THR A 325 -23.77 11.43 -16.42
N ARG A 326 -23.98 10.85 -15.22
CA ARG A 326 -25.13 11.13 -14.36
C ARG A 326 -24.75 11.42 -12.90
N GLY A 327 -25.32 12.48 -12.33
CA GLY A 327 -25.10 12.86 -10.93
C GLY A 327 -25.65 11.87 -9.90
N ASP A 328 -26.70 11.10 -10.24
CA ASP A 328 -27.29 10.11 -9.33
C ASP A 328 -26.34 8.93 -9.05
N ILE A 329 -25.59 8.49 -10.07
CA ILE A 329 -24.56 7.45 -9.96
C ILE A 329 -23.43 7.92 -9.03
N LEU A 330 -22.98 9.17 -9.18
CA LEU A 330 -22.00 9.77 -8.27
C LEU A 330 -22.55 9.89 -6.84
N SER A 331 -23.79 10.33 -6.68
CA SER A 331 -24.48 10.38 -5.37
C SER A 331 -24.56 8.99 -4.72
N ARG A 332 -24.75 7.91 -5.51
CA ARG A 332 -24.70 6.51 -5.06
C ARG A 332 -23.30 6.08 -4.65
N TRP A 333 -22.26 6.46 -5.41
CA TRP A 333 -20.85 6.20 -5.05
C TRP A 333 -20.46 6.93 -3.75
N HIS A 334 -20.85 8.20 -3.59
CA HIS A 334 -20.66 8.95 -2.33
C HIS A 334 -21.34 8.24 -1.16
N ARG A 335 -22.59 7.81 -1.31
CA ARG A 335 -23.36 7.15 -0.23
C ARG A 335 -22.69 5.87 0.28
N LEU A 336 -22.04 5.12 -0.60
CA LEU A 336 -21.20 3.97 -0.24
C LEU A 336 -19.88 4.43 0.41
N PHE A 337 -19.14 5.28 -0.29
CA PHE A 337 -17.81 5.78 0.12
C PHE A 337 -17.80 6.35 1.54
N ARG A 338 -18.72 7.28 1.86
CA ARG A 338 -18.77 8.00 3.16
C ARG A 338 -18.90 7.11 4.40
N THR A 339 -19.19 5.82 4.24
CA THR A 339 -19.42 4.88 5.36
C THR A 339 -18.13 4.18 5.83
N ARG A 340 -17.14 3.99 4.94
CA ARG A 340 -15.81 3.41 5.27
C ARG A 340 -14.62 4.19 4.70
N GLU A 341 -14.88 5.25 3.94
CA GLU A 341 -13.92 6.07 3.20
C GLU A 341 -13.06 5.27 2.20
N ALA A 342 -13.61 4.17 1.72
CA ALA A 342 -13.05 3.28 0.69
C ALA A 342 -14.18 2.62 -0.12
N PHE A 343 -13.83 2.06 -1.27
CA PHE A 343 -14.68 1.23 -2.12
C PHE A 343 -14.45 -0.26 -1.85
N LEU A 344 -15.45 -1.09 -2.17
CA LEU A 344 -15.31 -2.55 -2.17
C LEU A 344 -14.16 -2.99 -3.09
N HIS A 345 -13.36 -3.95 -2.61
CA HIS A 345 -12.22 -4.48 -3.36
C HIS A 345 -12.69 -5.06 -4.73
N PRO A 346 -12.12 -4.67 -5.88
CA PRO A 346 -12.63 -5.12 -7.19
C PRO A 346 -12.69 -6.65 -7.36
N ASN A 347 -11.58 -7.37 -7.15
CA ASN A 347 -11.54 -8.84 -7.14
C ASN A 347 -12.41 -9.42 -6.01
N LEU A 348 -13.26 -10.41 -6.35
CA LEU A 348 -14.25 -11.03 -5.44
C LEU A 348 -13.64 -11.90 -4.33
N GLU A 349 -12.65 -12.74 -4.61
CA GLU A 349 -12.05 -13.61 -3.58
C GLU A 349 -11.38 -12.75 -2.48
N ALA A 350 -10.73 -11.66 -2.89
CA ALA A 350 -10.17 -10.66 -1.99
C ALA A 350 -11.22 -9.86 -1.19
N ARG A 351 -12.48 -9.71 -1.65
CA ARG A 351 -13.58 -9.17 -0.81
C ARG A 351 -13.95 -10.11 0.33
N VAL A 352 -13.75 -11.42 0.12
CA VAL A 352 -14.15 -12.50 1.04
C VAL A 352 -12.95 -12.94 1.90
N GLY A 353 -11.80 -12.26 1.81
CA GLY A 353 -10.58 -12.59 2.56
C GLY A 353 -9.92 -13.90 2.15
N ARG A 354 -10.27 -14.45 0.97
CA ARG A 354 -9.68 -15.69 0.46
C ARG A 354 -8.39 -15.43 -0.29
N ASP A 355 -7.48 -16.39 -0.22
CA ASP A 355 -6.25 -16.39 -1.02
C ASP A 355 -6.60 -16.30 -2.52
N PRO A 356 -6.15 -15.25 -3.24
CA PRO A 356 -6.48 -15.03 -4.65
C PRO A 356 -5.73 -15.97 -5.61
N LEU A 357 -4.99 -16.96 -5.12
CA LEU A 357 -4.31 -17.97 -5.94
C LEU A 357 -5.22 -18.56 -7.05
N PRO A 358 -4.69 -18.78 -8.27
CA PRO A 358 -5.43 -19.41 -9.36
C PRO A 358 -5.99 -20.78 -8.97
N PRO A 359 -7.16 -21.21 -9.50
CA PRO A 359 -7.79 -22.48 -9.13
C PRO A 359 -6.85 -23.70 -9.20
N PHE A 360 -5.96 -23.73 -10.19
CA PHE A 360 -4.92 -24.76 -10.32
C PHE A 360 -3.90 -24.74 -9.17
N LEU A 361 -3.34 -23.58 -8.84
CA LEU A 361 -2.34 -23.45 -7.77
C LEU A 361 -2.95 -23.61 -6.37
N ARG A 362 -4.25 -23.32 -6.23
CA ARG A 362 -5.03 -23.60 -5.00
C ARG A 362 -5.31 -25.09 -4.82
N MET A 363 -5.55 -25.83 -5.91
CA MET A 363 -5.71 -27.30 -5.87
C MET A 363 -4.36 -28.01 -5.65
N PHE A 364 -3.29 -27.49 -6.26
CA PHE A 364 -1.95 -28.08 -6.22
C PHE A 364 -0.96 -27.12 -5.55
N PRO A 365 -0.96 -26.98 -4.21
CA PRO A 365 -0.03 -26.10 -3.48
C PRO A 365 1.43 -26.48 -3.74
N ASP A 366 1.69 -27.75 -4.01
CA ASP A 366 2.98 -28.29 -4.45
C ASP A 366 3.50 -27.62 -5.74
N ALA A 367 2.60 -27.26 -6.66
CA ALA A 367 2.93 -26.51 -7.87
C ALA A 367 3.40 -25.09 -7.52
N ALA A 368 2.67 -24.41 -6.64
CA ALA A 368 3.03 -23.08 -6.15
C ALA A 368 4.40 -23.09 -5.45
N THR A 369 4.69 -24.10 -4.64
CA THR A 369 6.00 -24.29 -3.99
C THR A 369 7.12 -24.52 -5.00
N LYS A 370 6.92 -25.40 -6.00
CA LYS A 370 7.92 -25.68 -7.04
C LYS A 370 8.21 -24.45 -7.93
N ILE A 371 7.19 -23.65 -8.25
CA ILE A 371 7.37 -22.38 -8.98
C ILE A 371 8.12 -21.36 -8.11
N LYS A 372 7.74 -21.17 -6.84
CA LYS A 372 8.46 -20.29 -5.89
C LYS A 372 9.94 -20.70 -5.76
N GLN A 373 10.23 -22.00 -5.69
CA GLN A 373 11.59 -22.52 -5.63
C GLN A 373 12.38 -22.27 -6.93
N PHE A 374 11.78 -22.52 -8.10
CA PHE A 374 12.40 -22.21 -9.39
C PHE A 374 12.77 -20.72 -9.49
N CYS A 375 11.85 -19.81 -9.12
CA CYS A 375 12.14 -18.38 -9.07
C CYS A 375 13.28 -18.04 -8.10
N ARG A 376 13.33 -18.65 -6.90
CA ARG A 376 14.40 -18.42 -5.90
C ARG A 376 15.77 -18.98 -6.29
N VAL A 377 15.84 -19.96 -7.18
CA VAL A 377 17.13 -20.49 -7.71
C VAL A 377 17.62 -19.68 -8.90
N ASN A 378 16.73 -19.20 -9.78
CA ASN A 378 17.09 -18.56 -11.04
C ASN A 378 17.13 -17.01 -10.99
N LEU A 379 17.18 -16.41 -9.78
CA LEU A 379 16.95 -14.98 -9.53
C LEU A 379 17.74 -14.01 -10.43
N LEU A 380 18.97 -14.37 -10.84
CA LEU A 380 19.82 -13.52 -11.68
C LEU A 380 19.29 -13.36 -13.11
N ASN A 381 18.68 -14.41 -13.66
CA ASN A 381 18.22 -14.48 -15.05
C ASN A 381 16.68 -14.63 -15.13
N LEU A 382 15.97 -14.24 -14.06
CA LEU A 382 14.55 -14.52 -13.90
C LEU A 382 13.68 -13.59 -14.76
N ASN A 383 13.07 -14.14 -15.80
CA ASN A 383 12.09 -13.47 -16.66
C ASN A 383 10.79 -14.30 -16.75
N VAL A 384 9.77 -13.76 -17.45
CA VAL A 384 8.45 -14.43 -17.53
C VAL A 384 8.53 -15.71 -18.35
N GLU A 385 9.20 -15.66 -19.51
CA GLU A 385 9.41 -16.78 -20.44
C GLU A 385 10.06 -18.00 -19.79
N THR A 386 11.11 -17.82 -18.99
CA THR A 386 11.78 -18.94 -18.30
C THR A 386 10.87 -19.63 -17.30
N VAL A 387 10.08 -18.87 -16.53
CA VAL A 387 9.08 -19.44 -15.61
C VAL A 387 7.93 -20.07 -16.39
N HIS A 388 7.53 -19.49 -17.52
CA HIS A 388 6.46 -19.99 -18.39
C HIS A 388 6.82 -21.35 -18.98
N GLN A 389 8.03 -21.47 -19.55
CA GLN A 389 8.60 -22.72 -20.05
C GLN A 389 8.82 -23.74 -18.93
N PHE A 390 9.24 -23.33 -17.73
CA PHE A 390 9.32 -24.24 -16.57
C PHE A 390 7.94 -24.81 -16.20
N ILE A 391 6.89 -23.99 -16.20
CA ILE A 391 5.53 -24.45 -15.89
C ILE A 391 5.01 -25.42 -16.96
N LEU A 392 5.13 -25.06 -18.24
CA LEU A 392 4.72 -25.90 -19.37
C LEU A 392 5.47 -27.24 -19.42
N ASN A 393 6.79 -27.23 -19.23
CA ASN A 393 7.64 -28.39 -19.51
C ASN A 393 7.96 -29.25 -18.28
N LYS A 394 7.69 -28.76 -17.05
CA LYS A 394 8.01 -29.49 -15.80
C LYS A 394 6.85 -29.54 -14.79
N VAL A 395 6.10 -28.45 -14.60
CA VAL A 395 5.04 -28.40 -13.57
C VAL A 395 3.76 -29.09 -14.05
N PHE A 396 3.20 -28.65 -15.19
CA PHE A 396 1.97 -29.22 -15.74
C PHE A 396 2.09 -30.72 -16.08
N PRO A 397 3.14 -31.22 -16.77
CA PRO A 397 3.22 -32.63 -17.13
C PRO A 397 3.36 -33.54 -15.91
N ARG A 398 4.09 -33.10 -14.87
CA ARG A 398 4.28 -33.90 -13.65
C ARG A 398 3.00 -34.04 -12.83
N ILE A 399 2.21 -32.96 -12.72
CA ILE A 399 0.93 -32.99 -12.00
C ILE A 399 -0.11 -33.80 -12.79
N TYR A 400 -0.15 -33.62 -14.12
CA TYR A 400 -0.99 -34.40 -15.00
C TYR A 400 -0.66 -35.89 -14.95
N ALA A 401 0.61 -36.29 -14.90
CA ALA A 401 1.01 -37.69 -14.81
C ALA A 401 0.51 -38.37 -13.53
N VAL A 402 0.55 -37.68 -12.39
CA VAL A 402 -0.02 -38.18 -11.12
C VAL A 402 -1.54 -38.32 -11.25
N TRP A 403 -2.24 -37.26 -11.62
CA TRP A 403 -3.70 -37.27 -11.77
C TRP A 403 -4.19 -38.32 -12.80
N ALA A 404 -3.49 -38.48 -13.92
CA ALA A 404 -3.82 -39.48 -14.94
C ALA A 404 -3.57 -40.92 -14.47
N SER A 405 -2.69 -41.15 -13.49
CA SER A 405 -2.49 -42.48 -12.87
C SER A 405 -3.57 -42.85 -11.86
N GLU A 406 -4.30 -41.86 -11.33
CA GLU A 406 -5.41 -42.02 -10.38
C GLU A 406 -6.77 -42.24 -11.10
N GLN A 407 -6.82 -42.01 -12.42
CA GLN A 407 -8.06 -42.01 -13.21
C GLN A 407 -8.34 -43.37 -13.88
N THR A 408 -9.46 -44.00 -13.53
CA THR A 408 -9.90 -45.30 -14.09
C THR A 408 -10.31 -45.26 -15.56
N SER A 409 -10.42 -44.07 -16.18
CA SER A 409 -10.91 -43.88 -17.55
C SER A 409 -9.78 -43.43 -18.50
N ARG A 410 -9.57 -44.20 -19.59
CA ARG A 410 -8.62 -43.85 -20.66
C ARG A 410 -9.20 -42.74 -21.56
N GLY A 411 -8.35 -41.85 -22.05
CA GLY A 411 -8.69 -40.86 -23.08
C GLY A 411 -8.51 -39.38 -22.71
N HIS A 412 -8.15 -39.06 -21.46
CA HIS A 412 -7.80 -37.69 -21.08
C HIS A 412 -6.49 -37.22 -21.74
N THR A 413 -6.34 -35.90 -21.88
CA THR A 413 -5.11 -35.26 -22.34
C THR A 413 -4.71 -34.14 -21.37
N LEU A 414 -3.44 -33.70 -21.43
CA LEU A 414 -3.00 -32.56 -20.62
C LEU A 414 -3.87 -31.30 -20.87
N GLN A 415 -4.34 -31.10 -22.10
CA GLN A 415 -5.18 -29.94 -22.43
C GLN A 415 -6.63 -30.10 -21.96
N SER A 416 -7.20 -31.32 -21.90
CA SER A 416 -8.52 -31.52 -21.28
C SER A 416 -8.45 -31.37 -19.75
N PHE A 417 -7.38 -31.86 -19.12
CA PHE A 417 -7.09 -31.65 -17.70
C PHE A 417 -6.94 -30.16 -17.34
N LEU A 418 -6.12 -29.40 -18.07
CA LEU A 418 -5.93 -27.96 -17.82
C LEU A 418 -7.23 -27.14 -17.98
N LYS A 419 -8.12 -27.54 -18.91
CA LYS A 419 -9.45 -26.93 -19.07
C LYS A 419 -10.34 -27.06 -17.81
N LEU A 420 -10.18 -28.12 -16.99
CA LEU A 420 -10.91 -28.26 -15.71
C LEU A 420 -10.63 -27.09 -14.76
N PHE A 421 -9.41 -26.54 -14.81
CA PHE A 421 -8.97 -25.39 -14.02
C PHE A 421 -9.15 -24.04 -14.75
N ARG A 422 -9.95 -24.03 -15.83
CA ARG A 422 -10.19 -22.89 -16.73
C ARG A 422 -8.96 -22.39 -17.49
N ILE A 423 -7.95 -23.25 -17.69
CA ILE A 423 -6.75 -22.94 -18.47
C ILE A 423 -6.95 -23.50 -19.89
N SER A 424 -7.53 -22.70 -20.78
CA SER A 424 -7.69 -23.04 -22.21
C SER A 424 -6.40 -22.81 -23.01
N VAL A 425 -5.73 -21.69 -22.72
CA VAL A 425 -4.39 -21.32 -23.17
C VAL A 425 -3.63 -20.83 -21.94
N PHE A 426 -2.41 -21.33 -21.73
CA PHE A 426 -1.48 -20.79 -20.75
C PHE A 426 -0.45 -19.95 -21.50
N SER A 427 -0.27 -18.69 -21.12
CA SER A 427 0.64 -17.76 -21.80
C SER A 427 1.69 -17.17 -20.83
N PRO A 428 2.69 -16.44 -21.33
CA PRO A 428 3.56 -15.62 -20.49
C PRO A 428 2.76 -14.67 -19.59
N GLN A 429 1.72 -14.02 -20.11
CA GLN A 429 0.89 -13.11 -19.30
C GLN A 429 0.06 -13.84 -18.24
N THR A 430 -0.38 -15.08 -18.50
CA THR A 430 -0.95 -15.95 -17.45
C THR A 430 0.10 -16.27 -16.39
N THR A 431 1.31 -16.59 -16.81
CA THR A 431 2.45 -16.91 -15.93
C THR A 431 2.80 -15.74 -15.02
N LEU A 432 2.92 -14.53 -15.57
CA LEU A 432 3.20 -13.33 -14.80
C LEU A 432 2.07 -12.98 -13.82
N SER A 433 0.81 -13.23 -14.21
CA SER A 433 -0.34 -13.10 -13.30
C SER A 433 -0.22 -14.07 -12.10
N TRP A 434 0.17 -15.32 -12.36
CA TRP A 434 0.43 -16.31 -11.31
C TRP A 434 1.63 -15.90 -10.43
N MET A 435 2.74 -15.44 -11.02
CA MET A 435 3.91 -14.93 -10.28
C MET A 435 3.56 -13.75 -9.37
N LYS A 436 2.70 -12.83 -9.83
CA LYS A 436 2.21 -11.69 -9.04
C LYS A 436 1.40 -12.16 -7.81
N GLN A 437 0.68 -13.28 -7.92
CA GLN A 437 -0.19 -13.86 -6.86
C GLN A 437 0.51 -14.86 -5.93
N LEU A 438 1.71 -15.37 -6.28
CA LEU A 438 2.45 -16.35 -5.48
C LEU A 438 3.09 -15.72 -4.21
N VAL A 439 2.31 -15.49 -3.15
CA VAL A 439 2.85 -14.99 -1.87
C VAL A 439 3.49 -16.11 -1.05
N GLY A 440 4.70 -15.89 -0.52
CA GLY A 440 5.40 -16.80 0.40
C GLY A 440 4.88 -16.69 1.84
N SER A 441 5.20 -17.68 2.69
CA SER A 441 4.73 -17.75 4.09
C SER A 441 5.07 -16.53 4.95
N ASN A 442 6.11 -15.78 4.59
CA ASN A 442 6.55 -14.56 5.28
C ASN A 442 5.94 -13.27 4.70
N GLY A 443 5.03 -13.35 3.72
CA GLY A 443 4.58 -12.21 2.90
C GLY A 443 5.54 -11.85 1.76
N GLU A 444 6.67 -12.56 1.63
CA GLU A 444 7.63 -12.42 0.53
C GLU A 444 7.02 -12.85 -0.81
N ARG A 445 6.98 -11.96 -1.81
CA ARG A 445 6.70 -12.34 -3.19
C ARG A 445 7.98 -12.90 -3.85
N PRO A 446 7.91 -13.78 -4.86
CA PRO A 446 9.05 -14.02 -5.75
C PRO A 446 9.46 -12.69 -6.39
N LEU A 447 10.74 -12.55 -6.73
CA LEU A 447 11.17 -11.36 -7.48
C LEU A 447 10.42 -11.34 -8.81
N LEU A 448 9.68 -10.26 -9.04
CA LEU A 448 9.12 -9.95 -10.34
C LEU A 448 10.22 -9.27 -11.17
N PRO A 449 10.38 -9.60 -12.47
CA PRO A 449 11.25 -8.83 -13.34
C PRO A 449 10.79 -7.37 -13.37
N LYS A 450 11.74 -6.42 -13.48
CA LYS A 450 11.45 -4.97 -13.44
C LYS A 450 10.54 -4.51 -14.58
N SER A 451 10.51 -5.27 -15.67
CA SER A 451 9.79 -5.04 -16.92
C SER A 451 9.35 -6.39 -17.49
N GLU A 452 8.39 -6.39 -18.42
CA GLU A 452 7.93 -7.58 -19.16
C GLU A 452 8.88 -7.93 -20.33
N GLY A 453 10.17 -7.56 -20.22
CA GLY A 453 11.22 -7.69 -21.26
C GLY A 453 12.56 -7.08 -20.83
N ASP A 454 13.57 -7.17 -21.70
CA ASP A 454 14.98 -6.86 -21.40
C ASP A 454 15.25 -5.41 -20.95
N GLY A 455 16.19 -5.27 -20.01
CA GLY A 455 16.63 -3.98 -19.49
C GLY A 455 17.68 -3.31 -20.38
N VAL A 456 17.27 -2.24 -21.07
CA VAL A 456 18.16 -1.37 -21.85
C VAL A 456 18.29 -0.02 -21.16
N MET A 457 19.51 0.47 -20.95
CA MET A 457 19.74 1.85 -20.54
C MET A 457 19.86 2.75 -21.77
N LEU A 458 19.26 3.94 -21.67
CA LEU A 458 19.30 4.98 -22.67
C LEU A 458 19.97 6.21 -22.08
N SER A 459 21.02 6.70 -22.73
CA SER A 459 21.53 8.05 -22.52
C SER A 459 21.27 8.87 -23.78
N ALA A 460 20.43 9.90 -23.66
CA ALA A 460 19.91 10.64 -24.80
C ALA A 460 19.89 12.14 -24.53
N PHE A 461 20.20 12.92 -25.57
CA PHE A 461 20.16 14.37 -25.54
C PHE A 461 18.89 14.88 -26.24
N GLN A 462 18.12 15.70 -25.54
CA GLN A 462 16.95 16.42 -26.05
C GLN A 462 17.33 17.86 -26.36
N SER A 463 16.82 18.41 -27.45
CA SER A 463 16.89 19.84 -27.78
C SER A 463 15.49 20.37 -28.10
N LEU A 464 15.22 21.63 -27.77
CA LEU A 464 13.98 22.30 -28.20
C LEU A 464 13.93 22.47 -29.73
N LEU A 465 15.09 22.72 -30.36
CA LEU A 465 15.20 22.99 -31.79
C LEU A 465 15.21 21.72 -32.65
N THR A 466 15.76 20.61 -32.13
CA THR A 466 16.05 19.41 -32.95
C THR A 466 15.43 18.11 -32.41
N GLY A 467 14.53 18.22 -31.42
CA GLY A 467 13.80 17.09 -30.86
C GLY A 467 14.64 16.16 -29.99
N PHE A 468 14.15 14.94 -29.83
CA PHE A 468 14.79 13.88 -29.05
C PHE A 468 15.84 13.17 -29.89
N GLY A 469 17.08 13.08 -29.40
CA GLY A 469 18.05 12.13 -29.95
C GLY A 469 18.53 12.42 -31.37
N ARG A 470 18.64 13.70 -31.73
CA ARG A 470 18.93 14.25 -33.07
C ARG A 470 19.72 13.30 -34.01
N GLU A 471 19.12 12.99 -35.15
CA GLU A 471 19.74 12.17 -36.19
C GLU A 471 20.89 12.88 -36.93
N MET A 472 21.73 12.07 -37.60
CA MET A 472 22.93 12.50 -38.32
C MET A 472 23.03 11.75 -39.65
N SER A 473 23.06 12.48 -40.78
CA SER A 473 23.37 11.90 -42.10
C SER A 473 24.87 11.63 -42.25
N THR A 474 25.23 10.78 -43.22
CA THR A 474 26.62 10.40 -43.50
C THR A 474 27.54 11.61 -43.67
N ASP A 475 27.18 12.58 -44.51
CA ASP A 475 27.93 13.82 -44.75
C ASP A 475 28.04 14.72 -43.50
N LYS A 476 27.08 14.66 -42.57
CA LYS A 476 27.16 15.35 -41.27
C LYS A 476 28.12 14.63 -40.32
N LEU A 477 28.15 13.29 -40.33
CA LEU A 477 29.14 12.51 -39.58
C LEU A 477 30.54 12.70 -40.16
N GLN A 478 30.70 12.71 -41.48
CA GLN A 478 31.98 12.94 -42.15
C GLN A 478 32.60 14.28 -41.75
N LYS A 479 31.85 15.39 -41.86
CA LYS A 479 32.33 16.73 -41.46
C LYS A 479 32.70 16.83 -39.97
N VAL A 480 32.02 16.08 -39.11
CA VAL A 480 32.39 15.98 -37.68
C VAL A 480 33.65 15.14 -37.48
N ASN A 481 33.81 14.04 -38.24
CA ASN A 481 34.97 13.17 -38.16
C ASN A 481 36.24 13.83 -38.72
N GLU A 482 36.12 14.62 -39.80
CA GLU A 482 37.18 15.50 -40.32
C GLU A 482 37.66 16.47 -39.22
N GLN A 483 36.74 17.07 -38.46
CA GLN A 483 37.10 17.94 -37.33
C GLN A 483 37.57 17.19 -36.07
N ARG A 484 37.31 15.90 -35.92
CA ARG A 484 37.79 15.07 -34.78
C ARG A 484 39.14 14.39 -35.05
N LEU A 485 39.56 14.31 -36.31
CA LEU A 485 40.81 13.67 -36.72
C LEU A 485 42.01 14.23 -35.93
N ASN A 486 42.85 13.33 -35.42
CA ASN A 486 44.04 13.62 -34.61
C ASN A 486 43.80 14.43 -33.32
N LYS A 487 42.55 14.53 -32.83
CA LYS A 487 42.23 15.14 -31.52
C LYS A 487 42.03 14.08 -30.44
N THR A 488 42.28 14.47 -29.20
CA THR A 488 41.98 13.69 -27.99
C THR A 488 40.72 14.19 -27.29
N TYR A 489 40.15 13.35 -26.42
CA TYR A 489 39.14 13.75 -25.43
C TYR A 489 39.75 14.65 -24.34
N TRP A 490 38.93 15.50 -23.75
CA TRP A 490 39.28 16.38 -22.63
C TRP A 490 39.34 15.60 -21.30
N ASP A 491 38.32 14.78 -20.98
CA ASP A 491 38.42 13.83 -19.86
C ASP A 491 39.15 12.56 -20.33
N GLY A 492 40.49 12.66 -20.42
CA GLY A 492 41.36 11.57 -20.86
C GLY A 492 41.33 10.34 -19.96
N GLU A 493 41.06 10.49 -18.64
CA GLU A 493 40.83 9.34 -17.75
C GLU A 493 39.53 8.61 -18.13
N ALA A 494 38.44 9.35 -18.39
CA ALA A 494 37.17 8.75 -18.82
C ALA A 494 37.28 8.08 -20.20
N ALA A 495 38.01 8.68 -21.14
CA ALA A 495 38.25 8.09 -22.47
C ALA A 495 39.08 6.79 -22.39
N LEU A 496 40.11 6.74 -21.54
CA LEU A 496 40.87 5.51 -21.27
C LEU A 496 40.02 4.44 -20.57
N GLU A 497 39.10 4.81 -19.68
CA GLU A 497 38.19 3.84 -19.06
C GLU A 497 37.21 3.24 -20.07
N VAL A 498 36.55 4.08 -20.89
CA VAL A 498 35.43 3.68 -21.75
C VAL A 498 35.88 3.16 -23.12
N LEU A 499 36.83 3.83 -23.76
CA LEU A 499 37.27 3.56 -25.14
C LEU A 499 38.65 2.89 -25.23
N LYS A 500 39.35 2.75 -24.09
CA LYS A 500 40.74 2.26 -24.00
C LYS A 500 41.76 3.09 -24.82
N SER A 501 41.40 4.34 -25.14
CA SER A 501 42.21 5.30 -25.89
C SER A 501 41.83 6.73 -25.53
N THR A 502 42.78 7.65 -25.55
CA THR A 502 42.52 9.09 -25.41
C THR A 502 42.12 9.76 -26.72
N SER A 503 42.42 9.15 -27.87
CA SER A 503 42.13 9.71 -29.21
C SER A 503 40.64 9.60 -29.55
N LYS A 504 40.09 10.62 -30.22
CA LYS A 504 38.67 10.63 -30.65
C LYS A 504 38.48 9.70 -31.86
N PRO A 505 37.73 8.58 -31.74
CA PRO A 505 37.45 7.73 -32.89
C PRO A 505 36.43 8.41 -33.83
N PRO A 506 36.38 8.01 -35.11
CA PRO A 506 35.32 8.46 -36.02
C PRO A 506 33.95 7.97 -35.53
N LEU A 507 32.98 8.87 -35.52
CA LEU A 507 31.58 8.58 -35.21
C LEU A 507 30.94 7.84 -36.39
N THR A 508 30.51 6.61 -36.14
CA THR A 508 29.80 5.75 -37.11
C THR A 508 28.28 5.91 -37.06
N ALA A 509 27.76 6.58 -36.03
CA ALA A 509 26.34 6.86 -35.82
C ALA A 509 26.17 8.14 -34.99
N SER A 510 24.94 8.66 -34.89
CA SER A 510 24.65 9.83 -34.06
C SER A 510 24.99 9.57 -32.58
N PRO A 511 25.77 10.43 -31.90
CA PRO A 511 26.06 10.30 -30.48
C PRO A 511 24.89 10.78 -29.59
N PHE A 512 23.86 11.42 -30.14
CA PHE A 512 22.76 12.00 -29.38
C PHE A 512 21.85 10.96 -28.70
N VAL A 513 21.95 9.67 -29.06
CA VAL A 513 21.38 8.54 -28.31
C VAL A 513 22.39 7.40 -28.24
N ARG A 514 22.69 6.92 -27.02
CA ARG A 514 23.40 5.67 -26.80
C ARG A 514 22.46 4.68 -26.09
N LYS A 515 22.32 3.48 -26.66
CA LYS A 515 21.65 2.32 -26.06
C LYS A 515 22.71 1.40 -25.46
N LEU A 516 22.53 0.98 -24.22
CA LEU A 516 23.40 0.02 -23.56
C LEU A 516 22.57 -1.15 -23.04
N LEU A 517 22.94 -2.35 -23.45
CA LEU A 517 22.37 -3.58 -22.93
C LEU A 517 22.97 -3.83 -21.54
N ILE A 518 22.12 -4.10 -20.54
CA ILE A 518 22.59 -4.42 -19.19
C ILE A 518 23.11 -5.86 -19.19
N GLY A 519 24.43 -6.01 -19.16
CA GLY A 519 25.09 -7.31 -19.02
C GLY A 519 25.09 -7.83 -17.58
N ILE A 520 25.53 -9.07 -17.43
CA ILE A 520 25.77 -9.69 -16.13
C ILE A 520 26.90 -8.91 -15.42
N ASN A 521 26.93 -8.91 -14.09
CA ASN A 521 27.97 -8.24 -13.28
C ASN A 521 28.16 -6.72 -13.50
N LYS A 522 27.14 -6.00 -14.02
CA LYS A 522 27.21 -4.57 -14.42
C LYS A 522 28.05 -4.31 -15.68
N GLU A 523 28.27 -5.30 -16.52
CA GLU A 523 28.74 -5.02 -17.88
C GLU A 523 27.73 -4.12 -18.63
N GLY A 524 28.23 -3.15 -19.41
CA GLY A 524 27.38 -2.15 -20.06
C GLY A 524 26.72 -1.12 -19.13
N TYR A 525 27.09 -1.03 -17.84
CA TYR A 525 26.51 -0.01 -16.94
C TYR A 525 26.93 1.40 -17.32
N TRP A 526 25.95 2.28 -17.53
CA TRP A 526 26.23 3.70 -17.73
C TRP A 526 26.86 4.29 -16.48
N ASN A 527 27.89 5.11 -16.63
CA ASN A 527 28.54 5.83 -15.53
C ASN A 527 28.93 7.26 -15.98
N SER A 528 29.54 8.02 -15.07
CA SER A 528 30.01 9.39 -15.32
C SER A 528 30.97 9.52 -16.49
N ASN A 529 31.74 8.47 -16.78
CA ASN A 529 32.84 8.49 -17.73
C ASN A 529 32.30 8.23 -19.13
N HIS A 530 31.31 7.32 -19.25
CA HIS A 530 30.48 7.20 -20.44
C HIS A 530 29.72 8.50 -20.75
N MET A 531 29.20 9.18 -19.71
CA MET A 531 28.54 10.48 -19.85
C MET A 531 29.49 11.55 -20.39
N ALA A 532 30.70 11.69 -19.84
CA ALA A 532 31.71 12.63 -20.32
C ALA A 532 32.08 12.39 -21.79
N VAL A 533 32.35 11.14 -22.17
CA VAL A 533 32.72 10.76 -23.54
C VAL A 533 31.58 11.03 -24.54
N GLN A 534 30.33 10.66 -24.23
CA GLN A 534 29.19 10.96 -25.09
C GLN A 534 28.90 12.47 -25.17
N PHE A 535 29.05 13.19 -24.06
CA PHE A 535 28.85 14.63 -24.03
C PHE A 535 29.86 15.34 -24.93
N GLU A 536 31.14 14.95 -24.89
CA GLU A 536 32.14 15.46 -25.83
C GLU A 536 31.82 15.11 -27.30
N ASP A 537 31.36 13.89 -27.60
CA ASP A 537 30.90 13.53 -28.96
C ASP A 537 29.75 14.45 -29.43
N VAL A 538 28.79 14.76 -28.55
CA VAL A 538 27.66 15.65 -28.83
C VAL A 538 28.12 17.11 -29.00
N VAL A 539 29.05 17.59 -28.19
CA VAL A 539 29.63 18.94 -28.31
C VAL A 539 30.43 19.10 -29.61
N ASP A 540 31.20 18.09 -30.02
CA ASP A 540 31.90 18.09 -31.31
C ASP A 540 30.88 18.18 -32.47
N CYS A 541 29.80 17.41 -32.43
CA CYS A 541 28.71 17.52 -33.41
C CYS A 541 28.11 18.92 -33.43
N LEU A 542 27.71 19.46 -32.26
CA LEU A 542 27.02 20.75 -32.17
C LEU A 542 27.87 21.91 -32.70
N LYS A 543 29.17 21.95 -32.38
CA LYS A 543 30.11 22.96 -32.89
C LYS A 543 30.24 22.97 -34.41
N VAL A 544 30.22 21.80 -35.06
CA VAL A 544 30.31 21.69 -36.53
C VAL A 544 28.99 22.03 -37.22
N LEU A 545 27.86 21.72 -36.57
CA LEU A 545 26.52 21.87 -37.16
C LEU A 545 25.90 23.25 -36.94
N TYR A 546 26.26 23.93 -35.84
CA TYR A 546 25.72 25.21 -35.42
C TYR A 546 26.85 26.13 -34.88
N PRO A 547 27.90 26.42 -35.68
CA PRO A 547 29.11 27.14 -35.22
C PRO A 547 28.85 28.57 -34.72
N SER A 548 27.69 29.15 -35.03
CA SER A 548 27.25 30.48 -34.59
C SER A 548 26.35 30.47 -33.35
N HIS A 549 26.16 29.32 -32.69
CA HIS A 549 25.23 29.17 -31.56
C HIS A 549 25.98 28.90 -30.26
N GLU A 550 25.46 29.46 -29.16
CA GLU A 550 25.83 29.06 -27.81
C GLU A 550 24.99 27.85 -27.35
N PHE A 551 25.57 26.99 -26.51
CA PHE A 551 24.91 25.76 -26.05
C PHE A 551 24.84 25.71 -24.53
N VAL A 552 23.62 25.70 -23.99
CA VAL A 552 23.34 25.47 -22.56
C VAL A 552 22.88 24.03 -22.38
N PHE A 553 23.49 23.31 -21.44
CA PHE A 553 23.17 21.92 -21.14
C PHE A 553 22.61 21.78 -19.72
N LEU A 554 21.50 21.07 -19.60
CA LEU A 554 20.89 20.69 -18.32
C LEU A 554 20.94 19.17 -18.21
N PHE A 555 21.53 18.65 -17.12
CA PHE A 555 21.73 17.23 -16.91
C PHE A 555 20.82 16.69 -15.80
N ASP A 556 19.88 15.81 -16.15
CA ASP A 556 19.24 14.91 -15.19
C ASP A 556 20.06 13.61 -15.13
N HIS A 557 20.89 13.48 -14.10
CA HIS A 557 21.84 12.37 -13.95
C HIS A 557 21.60 11.60 -12.64
N SER A 558 20.86 10.51 -12.75
CA SER A 558 20.40 9.69 -11.62
C SER A 558 21.50 8.95 -10.85
N GLN A 559 22.74 8.90 -11.34
CA GLN A 559 23.88 8.28 -10.64
C GLN A 559 24.75 9.30 -9.87
N GLY A 560 24.13 10.05 -8.95
CA GLY A 560 24.82 10.90 -7.98
C GLY A 560 25.64 10.15 -6.90
N HIS A 561 25.96 8.88 -7.10
CA HIS A 561 26.61 8.00 -6.11
C HIS A 561 27.86 7.26 -6.63
N SER A 562 28.17 7.35 -7.93
CA SER A 562 29.12 6.44 -8.60
C SER A 562 30.52 7.02 -8.84
N ARG A 563 30.67 8.29 -9.28
CA ARG A 563 32.01 8.93 -9.38
C ARG A 563 32.38 9.55 -8.04
N LYS A 564 33.03 8.77 -7.18
CA LYS A 564 33.70 9.30 -5.99
C LYS A 564 35.03 9.95 -6.40
N ARG A 565 35.47 10.97 -5.66
CA ARG A 565 36.77 11.63 -5.92
C ARG A 565 37.90 10.61 -5.75
N LYS A 566 38.96 10.70 -6.55
CA LYS A 566 40.18 9.88 -6.42
C LYS A 566 40.70 9.99 -4.98
N GLY A 567 40.82 8.86 -4.26
CA GLY A 567 41.18 8.82 -2.84
C GLY A 567 40.03 9.06 -1.83
N ALA A 568 38.78 9.23 -2.25
CA ALA A 568 37.65 9.37 -1.32
C ALA A 568 37.23 8.03 -0.69
N LEU A 569 36.79 8.09 0.57
CA LEU A 569 36.41 6.92 1.35
C LEU A 569 35.19 6.20 0.72
N ASP A 570 35.37 4.97 0.23
CA ASP A 570 34.27 4.12 -0.21
C ASP A 570 34.08 2.94 0.74
N VAL A 571 33.01 2.97 1.53
CA VAL A 571 32.59 1.90 2.46
C VAL A 571 32.53 0.51 1.78
N ASN A 572 32.25 0.43 0.48
CA ASN A 572 32.20 -0.85 -0.25
C ASN A 572 33.59 -1.38 -0.67
N ASN A 573 34.60 -0.51 -0.70
CA ASN A 573 35.99 -0.86 -1.03
C ASN A 573 36.91 -0.82 0.21
N MET A 574 36.36 -0.59 1.41
CA MET A 574 37.10 -0.75 2.66
C MET A 574 37.30 -2.24 2.93
N ASN A 575 38.49 -2.76 2.65
CA ASN A 575 38.93 -4.01 3.26
C ASN A 575 38.87 -3.85 4.79
N VAL A 576 38.43 -4.90 5.49
CA VAL A 576 38.20 -4.86 6.94
C VAL A 576 39.53 -5.05 7.70
N SER A 577 40.40 -4.06 7.55
CA SER A 577 41.74 -3.96 8.13
C SER A 577 42.02 -2.51 8.50
N PHE A 578 42.57 -2.26 9.70
CA PHE A 578 42.96 -0.91 10.10
C PHE A 578 44.11 -0.39 9.21
N GLY A 579 43.98 0.84 8.73
CA GLY A 579 44.93 1.48 7.81
C GLY A 579 44.29 1.79 6.45
N ALA A 580 43.80 3.02 6.29
CA ALA A 580 43.55 3.58 4.96
C ALA A 580 44.89 3.93 4.31
N HIS A 581 44.96 3.89 2.98
CA HIS A 581 46.18 4.17 2.23
C HIS A 581 46.72 5.57 2.55
N GLU A 582 47.92 5.66 3.12
CA GLU A 582 48.62 6.94 3.25
C GLU A 582 49.03 7.46 1.87
N LEU A 583 48.91 8.78 1.69
CA LEU A 583 49.51 9.49 0.57
C LEU A 583 50.99 9.69 0.87
N VAL A 584 51.83 8.79 0.37
CA VAL A 584 53.24 9.11 0.11
C VAL A 584 53.28 10.21 -0.96
N GLN A 585 54.15 11.20 -0.75
CA GLN A 585 54.21 12.47 -1.49
C GLN A 585 54.68 12.30 -2.95
#